data_AF-A0A2S2QJC5-F1
#
_entry.id   AF-A0A2S2QJC5-F1
#
_cell.length_a   1.000
_cell.length_b   1.000
_cell.length_c   1.000
_cell.angle_alpha   90.00
_cell.angle_beta   90.00
_cell.angle_gamma   90.00
#
_symmetry.space_group_name_H-M   'P 1'
#
loop_
_entity.id
_entity.type
_entity.pdbx_description
1 polymer ?
#
loop_
_entity_poly.entity_id
_entity_poly.type
_entity_poly.pdbx_seq_one_letter_code
_entity_poly.pdbx_strand_id
1 'polypeptide(L)'
;MLKYTNIKLELLTDYDMLLIIEKGIRGGLTQASKRYAKVNNKKIPDFNQTNPKLWLVYQDYNNLYGWAMSRYMSYGGFKWVESTLDGLETLTYTSEIDRIFEVD
;
A
#
# COMPACT_ATOMS: atom_id res chain seq x y z
N MET A 1 -0.38 9.18 -17.53
CA MET A 1 0.49 9.96 -16.62
C MET A 1 1.85 10.17 -17.24
N LEU A 2 2.67 9.13 -17.42
CA LEU A 2 4.01 9.22 -18.01
C LEU A 2 4.07 9.98 -19.35
N LYS A 3 3.15 9.68 -20.28
CA LYS A 3 3.02 10.39 -21.57
C LYS A 3 2.82 11.91 -21.43
N TYR A 4 2.15 12.36 -20.37
CA TYR A 4 1.84 13.77 -20.15
C TYR A 4 2.87 14.47 -19.24
N THR A 5 3.56 13.71 -18.38
CA THR A 5 4.58 14.25 -17.46
C THR A 5 5.99 14.23 -18.05
N ASN A 6 6.22 13.55 -19.18
CA ASN A 6 7.54 13.37 -19.79
C ASN A 6 8.59 12.75 -18.84
N ILE A 7 8.14 12.08 -17.77
CA ILE A 7 9.02 11.36 -16.85
C ILE A 7 9.68 10.20 -17.61
N LYS A 8 10.99 10.06 -17.44
CA LYS A 8 11.76 8.92 -17.95
C LYS A 8 12.02 7.98 -16.77
N LEU A 9 11.65 6.72 -16.94
CA LEU A 9 11.96 5.68 -15.96
C LEU A 9 13.43 5.28 -16.12
N GLU A 10 14.15 5.21 -15.01
CA GLU A 10 15.48 4.61 -14.96
C GLU A 10 15.38 3.09 -15.09
N LEU A 11 16.26 2.51 -15.90
CA LEU A 11 16.43 1.07 -15.98
C LEU A 11 17.40 0.61 -14.89
N LEU A 12 16.97 -0.30 -14.02
CA LEU A 12 17.87 -0.96 -13.07
C LEU A 12 18.88 -1.81 -13.85
N THR A 13 20.16 -1.56 -13.61
CA THR A 13 21.27 -2.28 -14.26
C THR A 13 22.11 -3.09 -13.26
N ASP A 14 21.99 -2.79 -11.97
CA ASP A 14 22.58 -3.56 -10.88
C ASP A 14 21.73 -4.82 -10.63
N TYR A 15 22.38 -5.98 -10.65
CA TYR A 15 21.75 -7.29 -10.51
C TYR A 15 21.12 -7.49 -9.12
N ASP A 16 21.79 -7.05 -8.07
CA ASP A 16 21.33 -7.23 -6.70
C ASP A 16 20.15 -6.29 -6.40
N MET A 17 20.15 -5.06 -6.95
CA MET A 17 18.98 -4.17 -6.87
C MET A 17 17.75 -4.81 -7.54
N LEU A 18 17.93 -5.42 -8.72
CA LEU A 18 16.84 -6.10 -9.42
C LEU A 18 16.28 -7.24 -8.57
N LEU A 19 17.14 -8.09 -7.99
CA LEU A 19 16.73 -9.19 -7.14
C LEU A 19 15.96 -8.72 -5.91
N ILE A 20 16.40 -7.66 -5.23
CA ILE A 20 15.69 -7.11 -4.07
C ILE A 20 14.28 -6.64 -4.46
N ILE A 21 14.15 -5.92 -5.58
CA ILE A 21 12.86 -5.44 -6.06
C ILE A 21 11.94 -6.62 -6.42
N GLU A 22 12.44 -7.60 -7.18
CA GLU A 22 11.68 -8.79 -7.55
C GLU A 22 11.24 -9.60 -6.33
N LYS A 23 12.15 -9.84 -5.38
CA LYS A 23 11.86 -10.53 -4.10
C LYS A 23 10.91 -9.72 -3.22
N GLY A 24 10.87 -8.39 -3.35
CA GLY A 24 10.00 -7.51 -2.58
C GLY A 24 8.57 -7.37 -3.13
N ILE A 25 8.33 -7.70 -4.41
CA ILE A 25 7.00 -7.60 -5.01
C ILE A 25 6.01 -8.55 -4.31
N ARG A 26 4.85 -8.01 -3.93
CA ARG A 26 3.72 -8.77 -3.34
C ARG A 26 2.44 -8.49 -4.14
N GLY A 27 1.53 -9.46 -4.11
CA GLY A 27 0.21 -9.34 -4.72
C GLY A 27 -0.77 -8.53 -3.86
N GLY A 28 -2.06 -8.66 -4.18
CA GLY A 28 -3.12 -8.05 -3.38
C GLY A 28 -3.21 -8.63 -1.96
N LEU A 29 -3.51 -7.77 -0.99
CA LEU A 29 -3.73 -8.17 0.40
C LEU A 29 -5.04 -8.97 0.52
N THR A 30 -4.94 -10.21 0.99
CA THR A 30 -6.11 -11.04 1.35
C THR A 30 -6.00 -11.40 2.83
N GLN A 31 -6.94 -10.92 3.64
CA GLN A 31 -6.93 -11.13 5.09
C GLN A 31 -8.32 -11.42 5.63
N ALA A 32 -8.40 -12.40 6.54
CA ALA A 32 -9.61 -12.74 7.29
C ALA A 32 -9.38 -12.59 8.80
N SER A 33 -9.44 -11.35 9.31
CA SER A 33 -9.14 -11.05 10.74
C SER A 33 -10.23 -11.51 11.71
N LYS A 34 -11.47 -11.71 11.23
CA LYS A 34 -12.60 -12.18 12.04
C LYS A 34 -13.42 -13.18 11.23
N ARG A 35 -13.47 -14.45 11.69
CA ARG A 35 -14.17 -15.54 11.00
C ARG A 35 -15.69 -15.33 10.92
N TYR A 36 -16.29 -14.73 11.95
CA TYR A 36 -17.74 -14.52 12.01
C TYR A 36 -18.08 -13.18 12.67
N ALA A 37 -18.94 -12.41 12.00
CA ALA A 37 -19.53 -11.19 12.54
C ALA A 37 -21.05 -11.21 12.31
N LYS A 38 -21.82 -10.95 13.37
CA LYS A 38 -23.27 -10.78 13.30
C LYS A 38 -23.62 -9.31 13.50
N VAL A 39 -24.43 -8.77 12.61
CA VAL A 39 -24.98 -7.41 12.75
C VAL A 39 -25.99 -7.35 13.90
N ASN A 40 -26.07 -6.20 14.57
CA ASN A 40 -27.10 -5.91 15.57
C ASN A 40 -27.52 -4.44 15.41
N ASN A 41 -28.44 -4.16 14.50
CA ASN A 41 -28.95 -2.82 14.27
C ASN A 41 -30.45 -2.83 14.00
N LYS A 42 -31.10 -1.67 14.13
CA LYS A 42 -32.57 -1.55 14.03
C LYS A 42 -33.18 -1.97 12.69
N LYS A 43 -32.36 -2.24 11.66
CA LYS A 43 -32.83 -2.62 10.32
C LYS A 43 -32.98 -4.14 10.13
N ILE A 44 -32.54 -4.94 11.10
CA ILE A 44 -32.70 -6.41 11.05
C ILE A 44 -33.85 -6.88 11.95
N PRO A 45 -34.56 -7.97 11.60
CA PRO A 45 -35.66 -8.49 12.41
C PRO A 45 -35.26 -8.86 13.85
N ASP A 46 -34.05 -9.42 14.04
CA ASP A 46 -33.57 -9.92 15.32
C ASP A 46 -32.81 -8.87 16.15
N PHE A 47 -33.12 -7.58 15.99
CA PHE A 47 -32.44 -6.52 16.73
C PHE A 47 -32.67 -6.66 18.24
N ASN A 48 -31.58 -6.69 19.00
CA ASN A 48 -31.64 -6.72 20.46
C ASN A 48 -31.05 -5.43 21.05
N GLN A 49 -31.88 -4.69 21.79
CA GLN A 49 -31.53 -3.43 22.44
C GLN A 49 -30.54 -3.59 23.60
N THR A 50 -30.45 -4.78 24.21
CA THR A 50 -29.47 -5.05 25.28
C THR A 50 -28.06 -5.28 24.74
N ASN A 51 -27.96 -5.66 23.46
CA ASN A 51 -26.68 -5.93 22.82
C ASN A 51 -26.07 -4.65 22.21
N PRO A 52 -24.73 -4.57 22.09
CA PRO A 52 -24.08 -3.46 21.41
C PRO A 52 -24.59 -3.29 19.98
N LYS A 53 -24.79 -2.04 19.56
CA LYS A 53 -25.20 -1.73 18.18
C LYS A 53 -24.03 -2.02 17.22
N LEU A 54 -24.26 -2.86 16.22
CA LEU A 54 -23.26 -3.29 15.25
C LEU A 54 -23.78 -3.17 13.82
N TRP A 55 -22.94 -2.58 12.97
CA TRP A 55 -23.14 -2.45 11.53
C TRP A 55 -22.03 -3.19 10.79
N LEU A 56 -22.36 -3.73 9.62
CA LEU A 56 -21.41 -4.32 8.69
C LEU A 56 -21.39 -3.45 7.44
N VAL A 57 -20.18 -3.14 6.96
CA VAL A 57 -19.98 -2.36 5.75
C VAL A 57 -19.26 -3.23 4.72
N TYR A 58 -19.70 -3.15 3.47
CA TYR A 58 -19.01 -3.73 2.32
C TYR A 58 -18.49 -2.59 1.46
N GLN A 59 -17.17 -2.54 1.25
CA GLN A 59 -16.49 -1.48 0.50
C GLN A 59 -15.75 -2.14 -0.65
N ASP A 60 -15.89 -1.54 -1.83
CA ASP A 60 -15.15 -1.92 -3.03
C ASP A 60 -14.55 -0.64 -3.66
N TYR A 61 -13.27 -0.71 -4.00
CA TYR A 61 -12.52 0.43 -4.53
C TYR A 61 -12.46 0.33 -6.05
N ASN A 62 -13.13 1.26 -6.72
CA ASN A 62 -13.08 1.37 -8.18
C ASN A 62 -11.68 1.78 -8.63
N ASN A 63 -11.06 0.98 -9.50
CA ASN A 63 -9.75 1.26 -10.10
C ASN A 63 -8.62 1.49 -9.06
N LEU A 64 -8.51 0.58 -8.07
CA LEU A 64 -7.51 0.67 -7.01
C LEU A 64 -6.07 0.86 -7.53
N TYR A 65 -5.65 0.05 -8.50
CA TYR A 65 -4.31 0.19 -9.10
C TYR A 65 -4.13 1.49 -9.87
N GLY A 66 -5.17 1.98 -10.57
CA GLY A 66 -5.11 3.28 -11.24
C GLY A 66 -4.96 4.44 -10.27
N TRP A 67 -5.63 4.38 -9.12
CA TRP A 67 -5.44 5.35 -8.05
C TRP A 67 -4.04 5.29 -7.44
N ALA A 68 -3.51 4.09 -7.21
CA ALA A 68 -2.14 3.88 -6.72
C ALA A 68 -1.09 4.42 -7.70
N MET A 69 -1.26 4.14 -9.00
CA MET A 69 -0.43 4.70 -10.07
C MET A 69 -0.52 6.23 -10.19
N SER A 70 -1.48 6.87 -9.52
CA SER A 70 -1.61 8.32 -9.47
C SER A 70 -0.98 8.96 -8.23
N ARG A 71 -0.32 8.17 -7.38
CA ARG A 71 0.45 8.66 -6.24
C ARG A 71 1.91 8.87 -6.64
N TYR A 72 2.68 9.50 -5.77
CA TYR A 72 4.13 9.62 -5.93
C TYR A 72 4.76 8.22 -5.87
N MET A 73 5.63 7.91 -6.83
CA MET A 73 6.37 6.65 -6.92
C MET A 73 7.79 6.92 -7.40
N SER A 74 8.76 6.15 -6.92
CA SER A 74 10.14 6.20 -7.37
C SER A 74 10.22 5.88 -8.86
N TYR A 75 10.97 6.69 -9.62
CA TYR A 75 11.13 6.52 -11.07
C TYR A 75 12.59 6.53 -11.53
N GLY A 76 13.53 6.88 -10.64
CA GLY A 76 14.96 6.91 -10.92
C GLY A 76 15.77 7.52 -9.77
N GLY A 77 17.07 7.67 -9.98
CA GLY A 77 18.06 8.01 -8.96
C GLY A 77 18.42 6.83 -8.04
N PHE A 78 18.25 5.59 -8.51
CA PHE A 78 18.47 4.42 -7.66
C PHE A 78 19.95 4.27 -7.29
N LYS A 79 20.22 4.17 -5.98
CA LYS A 79 21.57 4.02 -5.45
C LYS A 79 21.54 3.25 -4.13
N TRP A 80 22.59 2.49 -3.88
CA TRP A 80 22.83 1.93 -2.57
C TRP A 80 23.11 3.03 -1.56
N VAL A 81 22.55 2.89 -0.37
CA VAL A 81 22.79 3.77 0.77
C VAL A 81 23.18 2.92 1.96
N GLU A 82 23.93 3.52 2.90
CA GLU A 82 24.25 2.85 4.16
C GLU A 82 22.96 2.47 4.89
N SER A 83 22.94 1.29 5.51
CA SER A 83 21.75 0.72 6.16
C SER A 83 21.49 1.40 7.52
N THR A 84 21.33 2.72 7.53
CA THR A 84 20.96 3.50 8.70
C THR A 84 19.47 3.86 8.65
N LEU A 85 18.86 3.92 9.83
CA LEU A 85 17.47 4.35 9.97
C LEU A 85 17.33 5.88 10.08
N ASP A 86 18.45 6.61 10.08
CA ASP A 86 18.49 8.06 10.29
C ASP A 86 17.65 8.80 9.25
N GLY A 87 16.72 9.63 9.70
CA GLY A 87 15.86 10.45 8.85
C GLY A 87 14.65 9.71 8.26
N LEU A 88 14.44 8.43 8.57
CA LEU A 88 13.26 7.68 8.14
C LEU A 88 11.96 8.29 8.68
N GLU A 89 11.99 8.78 9.92
CA GLU A 89 10.89 9.47 10.59
C GLU A 89 10.46 10.78 9.91
N THR A 90 11.34 11.35 9.09
CA THR A 90 11.07 12.58 8.33
C THR A 90 10.59 12.32 6.91
N LEU A 91 10.63 11.07 6.44
CA LEU A 91 10.14 10.71 5.11
C LEU A 91 8.62 10.69 5.08
N THR A 92 8.07 11.26 4.02
CA THR A 92 6.65 11.33 3.74
C THR A 92 6.39 10.77 2.35
N TYR A 93 5.14 10.44 2.05
CA TYR A 93 4.73 9.95 0.73
C TYR A 93 4.90 10.98 -0.40
N THR A 94 5.28 12.23 -0.11
CA THR A 94 5.59 13.28 -1.10
C THR A 94 7.04 13.75 -1.03
N SER A 95 7.89 13.07 -0.26
CA SER A 95 9.31 13.42 -0.16
C SER A 95 10.00 13.26 -1.52
N GLU A 96 11.01 14.09 -1.78
CA GLU A 96 11.79 14.03 -3.03
C GLU A 96 12.64 12.76 -3.13
N ILE A 97 13.01 12.18 -1.98
CA ILE A 97 13.79 10.97 -1.86
C ILE A 97 12.95 9.93 -1.10
N ASP A 98 13.05 8.68 -1.54
CA ASP A 98 12.44 7.52 -0.89
C ASP A 98 13.53 6.47 -0.58
N ARG A 99 13.24 5.53 0.33
CA ARG A 99 14.12 4.41 0.69
C ARG A 99 13.37 3.10 0.54
N ILE A 100 13.97 2.18 -0.23
CA ILE A 100 13.46 0.82 -0.39
C ILE A 100 14.25 -0.08 0.55
N PHE A 101 13.55 -0.82 1.40
CA PHE A 101 14.13 -1.79 2.32
C PHE A 101 13.71 -3.20 1.91
N GLU A 102 14.65 -4.12 2.00
CA GLU A 102 14.32 -5.54 1.99
C GLU A 102 13.64 -5.89 3.32
N VAL A 103 12.47 -6.52 3.23
CA VAL A 103 11.71 -6.99 4.39
C VAL A 103 11.57 -8.50 4.23
N ASP A 104 12.24 -9.25 5.10
CA ASP A 104 12.09 -10.71 5.21
C ASP A 104 10.76 -11.09 5.89
#